data_AF-A0A3B0S3P2-F1
#
_entry.id   AF-A0A3B0S3P2-F1
#
_cell.length_a   1.000
_cell.length_b   1.000
_cell.length_c   1.000
_cell.angle_alpha   90.00
_cell.angle_beta   90.00
_cell.angle_gamma   90.00
#
_symmetry.space_group_name_H-M   'P 1'
#
loop_
_entity.id
_entity.type
_entity.pdbx_description
1 polymer ?
#
loop_
_entity_poly.entity_id
_entity_poly.type
_entity_poly.pdbx_seq_one_letter_code
_entity_poly.pdbx_strand_id
1 'polypeptide(L)'
;MHTEALRANLERTAVAVVIPDEQLVLLEIAAPMSGVYQNTRQLLEEINHRYVGWADTISELHGRAMRDFFYYNGHVDGVHALDVYCDLYDKAVREATPIPLREDAIRWWLAYLEKIVTDSGEGLERNLGVVQRSIARISAHVADEPHLAAPGSARLHRLAATLYHSMGPTDVTCAEVMELLGDVLDRVYVRWLTREDPAMWYLDLIGPDQGNSTIPDAISALSHATLTAYR
;
A
#
# COMPACT_ATOMS: atom_id res chain seq x y z
N MET A 1 -15.22 -35.94 1.38
CA MET A 1 -13.81 -36.37 1.14
C MET A 1 -12.82 -35.21 0.99
N HIS A 2 -13.19 -33.93 1.16
CA HIS A 2 -12.23 -32.80 1.04
C HIS A 2 -11.58 -32.38 2.38
N THR A 3 -12.17 -32.79 3.51
CA THR A 3 -11.83 -32.28 4.85
C THR A 3 -10.65 -33.00 5.51
N GLU A 4 -10.48 -34.30 5.25
CA GLU A 4 -9.36 -35.09 5.81
C GLU A 4 -8.02 -34.77 5.15
N ALA A 5 -8.01 -34.52 3.84
CA ALA A 5 -6.80 -34.10 3.12
C ALA A 5 -6.34 -32.70 3.54
N LEU A 6 -7.28 -31.77 3.79
CA LEU A 6 -7.00 -30.43 4.31
C LEU A 6 -6.47 -30.50 5.75
N ARG A 7 -7.10 -31.31 6.62
CA ARG A 7 -6.63 -31.55 8.00
C ARG A 7 -5.25 -32.18 8.04
N ALA A 8 -5.00 -33.19 7.20
CA ALA A 8 -3.70 -33.84 7.11
C ALA A 8 -2.61 -32.89 6.59
N ASN A 9 -2.95 -31.94 5.71
CA ASN A 9 -2.04 -30.87 5.31
C ASN A 9 -1.73 -29.91 6.46
N LEU A 10 -2.76 -29.45 7.19
CA LEU A 10 -2.63 -28.56 8.35
C LEU A 10 -1.80 -29.21 9.48
N GLU A 11 -2.01 -30.50 9.73
CA GLU A 11 -1.24 -31.28 10.71
C GLU A 11 0.21 -31.51 10.26
N ARG A 12 0.48 -31.69 8.95
CA ARG A 12 1.85 -31.82 8.41
C ARG A 12 2.64 -30.51 8.39
N THR A 13 1.96 -29.36 8.33
CA THR A 13 2.59 -28.03 8.38
C THR A 13 2.64 -27.44 9.78
N ALA A 14 2.20 -28.18 10.82
CA ALA A 14 2.31 -27.78 12.22
C ALA A 14 3.78 -27.79 12.69
N VAL A 15 4.58 -26.88 12.15
CA VAL A 15 5.86 -26.46 12.68
C VAL A 15 5.56 -25.36 13.70
N ALA A 16 6.20 -25.39 14.87
CA ALA A 16 6.09 -24.31 15.82
C ALA A 16 6.55 -23.00 15.15
N VAL A 17 5.61 -22.12 14.83
CA VAL A 17 5.94 -20.81 14.26
C VAL A 17 6.54 -19.96 15.38
N VAL A 18 7.74 -19.46 15.13
CA VAL A 18 8.41 -18.52 16.02
C VAL A 18 8.07 -17.12 15.54
N ILE A 19 7.39 -16.36 16.40
CA ILE A 19 7.16 -14.93 16.17
C ILE A 19 8.48 -14.21 16.50
N PRO A 20 9.07 -13.46 15.56
CA PRO A 20 10.28 -12.68 15.81
C PRO A 20 10.13 -11.67 16.95
N ASP A 21 11.20 -11.43 17.70
CA ASP A 21 11.20 -10.58 18.89
C ASP A 21 10.73 -9.15 18.59
N GLU A 22 11.11 -8.60 17.44
CA GLU A 22 10.69 -7.26 17.00
C GLU A 22 9.17 -7.14 16.81
N GLN A 23 8.45 -8.24 16.61
CA GLN A 23 7.00 -8.23 16.42
C GLN A 23 6.23 -8.36 17.74
N LEU A 24 6.90 -8.74 18.83
CA LEU A 24 6.27 -8.97 20.13
C LEU A 24 5.65 -7.69 20.70
N VAL A 25 6.18 -6.51 20.36
CA VAL A 25 5.60 -5.22 20.75
C VAL A 25 4.12 -5.11 20.38
N LEU A 26 3.68 -5.71 19.27
CA LEU A 26 2.27 -5.71 18.87
C LEU A 26 1.41 -6.52 19.85
N LEU A 27 1.94 -7.63 20.35
CA LEU A 27 1.27 -8.49 21.33
C LEU A 27 1.27 -7.87 22.73
N GLU A 28 2.37 -7.23 23.11
CA GLU A 28 2.51 -6.54 24.40
C GLU A 28 1.48 -5.41 24.53
N ILE A 29 1.37 -4.56 23.51
CA ILE A 29 0.37 -3.48 23.47
C ILE A 29 -1.05 -4.04 23.44
N ALA A 30 -1.27 -5.14 22.71
CA ALA A 30 -2.58 -5.77 22.59
C ALA A 30 -3.01 -6.57 23.84
N ALA A 31 -2.08 -6.91 24.75
CA ALA A 31 -2.32 -7.83 25.86
C ALA A 31 -3.55 -7.51 26.73
N PRO A 32 -3.89 -6.23 27.03
CA PRO A 32 -5.09 -5.91 27.80
C PRO A 32 -6.41 -6.22 27.09
N MET A 33 -6.39 -6.44 25.76
CA MET A 33 -7.55 -6.61 24.91
C MET A 33 -7.54 -8.01 24.30
N SER A 34 -8.17 -8.97 24.97
CA SER A 34 -8.13 -10.39 24.57
C SER A 34 -8.47 -10.63 23.09
N GLY A 35 -9.46 -9.92 22.55
CA GLY A 35 -9.82 -9.98 21.14
C GLY A 35 -8.69 -9.50 20.22
N VAL A 36 -8.15 -8.30 20.46
CA VAL A 36 -7.05 -7.73 19.66
C VAL A 36 -5.81 -8.62 19.79
N TYR A 37 -5.46 -9.07 21.00
CA TYR A 37 -4.31 -9.94 21.25
C TYR A 37 -4.39 -11.26 20.46
N GLN A 38 -5.47 -12.02 20.60
CA GLN A 38 -5.59 -13.33 19.95
C GLN A 38 -5.56 -13.18 18.44
N ASN A 39 -6.26 -12.17 17.97
CA ASN A 39 -6.27 -11.81 16.59
C ASN A 39 -4.81 -11.49 16.16
N THR A 40 -4.10 -10.56 16.80
CA THR A 40 -2.76 -10.11 16.38
C THR A 40 -1.79 -11.28 16.38
N ARG A 41 -1.87 -12.14 17.39
CA ARG A 41 -1.07 -13.36 17.45
C ARG A 41 -1.30 -14.27 16.25
N GLN A 42 -2.55 -14.50 15.87
CA GLN A 42 -2.88 -15.32 14.70
C GLN A 42 -2.29 -14.73 13.41
N LEU A 43 -2.38 -13.40 13.22
CA LEU A 43 -1.74 -12.73 12.08
C LEU A 43 -0.22 -12.96 12.06
N LEU A 44 0.45 -12.79 13.19
CA LEU A 44 1.90 -12.94 13.28
C LEU A 44 2.32 -14.41 13.08
N GLU A 45 1.55 -15.37 13.59
CA GLU A 45 1.78 -16.78 13.33
C GLU A 45 1.59 -17.11 11.83
N GLU A 46 0.58 -16.55 11.16
CA GLU A 46 0.37 -16.76 9.72
C GLU A 46 1.47 -16.11 8.87
N ILE A 47 1.81 -14.84 9.10
CA ILE A 47 2.84 -14.13 8.33
C ILE A 47 4.23 -14.79 8.47
N ASN A 48 4.52 -15.40 9.60
CA ASN A 48 5.80 -16.08 9.83
C ASN A 48 5.76 -17.57 9.51
N HIS A 49 4.62 -18.08 9.04
CA HIS A 49 4.51 -19.45 8.56
C HIS A 49 5.30 -19.65 7.27
N ARG A 50 5.80 -20.87 7.04
CA ARG A 50 6.57 -21.21 5.82
C ARG A 50 5.75 -21.09 4.54
N TYR A 51 4.44 -21.32 4.65
CA TYR A 51 3.50 -21.28 3.53
C TYR A 51 2.39 -20.32 3.90
N VAL A 52 2.61 -19.04 3.65
CA VAL A 52 1.67 -17.96 3.99
C VAL A 52 0.54 -17.92 2.97
N GLY A 53 -0.69 -17.87 3.44
CA GLY A 53 -1.89 -17.60 2.63
C GLY A 53 -2.01 -16.13 2.24
N TRP A 54 -1.04 -15.59 1.50
CA TRP A 54 -0.86 -14.14 1.29
C TRP A 54 -2.13 -13.36 0.93
N ALA A 55 -3.04 -13.91 0.12
CA ALA A 55 -4.27 -13.20 -0.24
C ALA A 55 -5.12 -12.83 1.00
N ASP A 56 -5.32 -13.78 1.91
CA ASP A 56 -6.08 -13.55 3.13
C ASP A 56 -5.23 -12.78 4.15
N THR A 57 -3.94 -13.15 4.27
CA THR A 57 -3.01 -12.56 5.24
C THR A 57 -2.81 -11.06 5.04
N ILE A 58 -2.66 -10.59 3.79
CA ILE A 58 -2.47 -9.16 3.52
C ILE A 58 -3.76 -8.39 3.85
N SER A 59 -4.94 -8.98 3.56
CA SER A 59 -6.24 -8.36 3.87
C SER A 59 -6.45 -8.25 5.38
N GLU A 60 -6.08 -9.30 6.09
CA GLU A 60 -6.11 -9.34 7.54
C GLU A 60 -5.12 -8.35 8.16
N LEU A 61 -3.87 -8.32 7.68
CA LEU A 61 -2.85 -7.33 8.06
C LEU A 61 -3.41 -5.91 7.95
N HIS A 62 -3.99 -5.58 6.80
CA HIS A 62 -4.54 -4.24 6.57
C HIS A 62 -5.74 -3.95 7.47
N GLY A 63 -6.67 -4.89 7.58
CA GLY A 63 -7.85 -4.72 8.43
C GLY A 63 -7.50 -4.44 9.89
N ARG A 64 -6.44 -5.08 10.40
CA ARG A 64 -5.94 -4.92 11.77
C ARG A 64 -5.19 -3.61 11.96
N ALA A 65 -4.21 -3.35 11.10
CA ALA A 65 -3.41 -2.14 11.14
C ALA A 65 -4.31 -0.90 11.16
N MET A 66 -5.40 -0.90 10.38
CA MET A 66 -6.36 0.21 10.31
C MET A 66 -7.31 0.28 11.51
N ARG A 67 -7.89 -0.85 11.93
CA ARG A 67 -8.90 -0.90 12.99
C ARG A 67 -8.33 -0.66 14.37
N ASP A 68 -7.16 -1.24 14.62
CA ASP A 68 -6.51 -1.23 15.93
C ASP A 68 -5.49 -0.09 16.07
N PHE A 69 -5.35 0.74 15.02
CA PHE A 69 -4.41 1.86 14.94
C PHE A 69 -4.34 2.71 16.22
N PHE A 70 -5.50 3.08 16.78
CA PHE A 70 -5.57 3.97 17.94
C PHE A 70 -4.93 3.37 19.20
N TYR A 71 -4.98 2.05 19.37
CA TYR A 71 -4.33 1.38 20.50
C TYR A 71 -2.81 1.53 20.44
N TYR A 72 -2.25 1.36 19.25
CA TYR A 72 -0.80 1.49 19.04
C TYR A 72 -0.37 2.96 19.07
N ASN A 73 -1.10 3.84 18.37
CA ASN A 73 -0.75 5.27 18.32
C ASN A 73 -0.73 5.92 19.72
N GLY A 74 -1.65 5.53 20.61
CA GLY A 74 -1.73 6.05 21.98
C GLY A 74 -0.71 5.45 22.95
N HIS A 75 0.05 4.42 22.56
CA HIS A 75 1.01 3.75 23.44
C HIS A 75 2.39 4.43 23.43
N VAL A 76 3.14 4.27 24.52
CA VAL A 76 4.51 4.80 24.64
C VAL A 76 5.44 4.18 23.59
N ASP A 77 5.33 2.87 23.37
CA ASP A 77 6.04 2.12 22.32
C ASP A 77 5.32 2.15 20.96
N GLY A 78 4.35 3.05 20.79
CA GLY A 78 3.51 3.14 19.60
C GLY A 78 4.31 3.28 18.31
N VAL A 79 5.37 4.09 18.30
CA VAL A 79 6.24 4.28 17.13
C VAL A 79 6.81 2.96 16.64
N HIS A 80 7.29 2.12 17.57
CA HIS A 80 7.87 0.83 17.24
C HIS A 80 6.80 -0.10 16.65
N ALA A 81 5.61 -0.14 17.26
CA ALA A 81 4.49 -0.91 16.73
C ALA A 81 4.04 -0.48 15.32
N LEU A 82 3.96 0.83 15.05
CA LEU A 82 3.62 1.34 13.72
C LEU A 82 4.69 0.95 12.68
N ASP A 83 5.97 0.96 13.06
CA ASP A 83 7.05 0.54 12.17
C ASP A 83 7.02 -0.97 11.91
N VAL A 84 6.69 -1.78 12.92
CA VAL A 84 6.50 -3.23 12.74
C VAL A 84 5.39 -3.50 11.72
N TYR A 85 4.24 -2.83 11.79
CA TYR A 85 3.22 -2.98 10.74
C TYR A 85 3.75 -2.63 9.34
N CYS A 86 4.61 -1.62 9.23
CA CYS A 86 5.27 -1.27 7.97
C CYS A 86 6.23 -2.37 7.51
N ASP A 87 6.98 -3.00 8.42
CA ASP A 87 7.85 -4.14 8.11
C ASP A 87 7.04 -5.37 7.65
N LEU A 88 5.85 -5.58 8.21
CA LEU A 88 4.94 -6.64 7.76
C LEU A 88 4.44 -6.41 6.33
N TYR A 89 4.10 -5.16 5.97
CA TYR A 89 3.77 -4.83 4.57
C TYR A 89 4.98 -5.02 3.65
N ASP A 90 6.15 -4.57 4.06
CA ASP A 90 7.39 -4.74 3.30
C ASP A 90 7.70 -6.23 3.03
N LYS A 91 7.51 -7.08 4.04
CA LYS A 91 7.63 -8.54 3.89
C LYS A 91 6.63 -9.07 2.87
N ALA A 92 5.37 -8.65 2.94
CA ALA A 92 4.35 -9.05 1.96
C ALA A 92 4.72 -8.61 0.53
N VAL A 93 5.27 -7.41 0.34
CA VAL A 93 5.75 -6.94 -0.98
C VAL A 93 6.88 -7.83 -1.51
N ARG A 94 7.79 -8.30 -0.65
CA ARG A 94 8.92 -9.16 -1.04
C ARG A 94 8.53 -10.60 -1.32
N GLU A 95 7.60 -11.15 -0.56
CA GLU A 95 7.35 -12.59 -0.52
C GLU A 95 6.03 -13.02 -1.17
N ALA A 96 5.07 -12.11 -1.35
CA ALA A 96 3.77 -12.47 -1.90
C ALA A 96 3.84 -12.77 -3.39
N THR A 97 3.11 -13.81 -3.79
CA THR A 97 2.90 -14.17 -5.20
C THR A 97 1.45 -14.56 -5.41
N PRO A 98 0.80 -14.17 -6.52
CA PRO A 98 1.36 -13.48 -7.69
C PRO A 98 1.53 -11.95 -7.53
N ILE A 99 2.08 -11.28 -8.54
CA ILE A 99 2.33 -9.82 -8.59
C ILE A 99 1.15 -8.96 -8.07
N PRO A 100 -0.13 -9.25 -8.40
CA PRO A 100 -1.25 -8.47 -7.86
C PRO A 100 -1.32 -8.40 -6.33
N LEU A 101 -0.84 -9.44 -5.62
CA LEU A 101 -0.78 -9.39 -4.15
C LEU A 101 0.28 -8.41 -3.64
N ARG A 102 1.38 -8.25 -4.38
CA ARG A 102 2.44 -7.27 -4.06
C ARG A 102 1.97 -5.85 -4.33
N GLU A 103 1.23 -5.65 -5.43
CA GLU A 103 0.54 -4.39 -5.74
C GLU A 103 -0.48 -4.03 -4.63
N ASP A 104 -1.23 -5.01 -4.15
CA ASP A 104 -2.17 -4.86 -3.04
C ASP A 104 -1.44 -4.49 -1.74
N ALA A 105 -0.32 -5.14 -1.43
CA ALA A 105 0.52 -4.83 -0.28
C ALA A 105 1.04 -3.39 -0.31
N ILE A 106 1.58 -2.90 -1.44
CA ILE A 106 2.00 -1.50 -1.59
C ILE A 106 0.82 -0.54 -1.40
N ARG A 107 -0.32 -0.83 -2.04
CA ARG A 107 -1.51 0.02 -1.94
C ARG A 107 -2.03 0.12 -0.50
N TRP A 108 -2.03 -0.98 0.25
CA TRP A 108 -2.47 -1.01 1.63
C TRP A 108 -1.44 -0.45 2.60
N TRP A 109 -0.16 -0.57 2.29
CA TRP A 109 0.90 0.13 3.03
C TRP A 109 0.73 1.65 2.89
N LEU A 110 0.55 2.17 1.68
CA LEU A 110 0.28 3.59 1.44
C LEU A 110 -0.98 4.06 2.17
N ALA A 111 -2.04 3.24 2.20
CA ALA A 111 -3.26 3.52 2.96
C ALA A 111 -3.00 3.58 4.47
N TYR A 112 -2.11 2.75 4.99
CA TYR A 112 -1.71 2.77 6.39
C TYR A 112 -0.84 4.00 6.71
N LEU A 113 0.05 4.42 5.82
CA LEU A 113 0.80 5.68 5.98
C LEU A 113 -0.14 6.89 5.96
N GLU A 114 -1.14 6.90 5.07
CA GLU A 114 -2.22 7.91 5.05
C GLU A 114 -2.96 7.96 6.40
N LYS A 115 -3.24 6.80 7.00
CA LYS A 115 -3.85 6.68 8.34
C LYS A 115 -2.92 7.22 9.43
N ILE A 116 -1.63 6.91 9.40
CA ILE A 116 -0.65 7.47 10.34
C ILE A 116 -0.68 9.00 10.27
N VAL A 117 -0.56 9.58 9.07
CA VAL A 117 -0.49 11.04 8.95
C VAL A 117 -1.81 11.71 9.38
N THR A 118 -2.95 11.11 9.06
CA THR A 118 -4.27 11.73 9.31
C THR A 118 -4.72 11.59 10.77
N ASP A 119 -4.47 10.44 11.39
CA ASP A 119 -5.10 10.07 12.66
C ASP A 119 -4.14 10.07 13.85
N SER A 120 -2.85 10.42 13.64
CA SER A 120 -1.88 10.48 14.74
C SER A 120 -2.17 11.61 15.74
N GLY A 121 -2.88 12.66 15.33
CA GLY A 121 -3.16 13.83 16.17
C GLY A 121 -1.87 14.46 16.70
N GLU A 122 -1.79 14.71 18.01
CA GLU A 122 -0.58 15.22 18.68
C GLU A 122 0.64 14.27 18.55
N GLY A 123 0.40 12.99 18.26
CA GLY A 123 1.46 12.01 18.01
C GLY A 123 2.09 12.07 16.62
N LEU A 124 1.65 12.97 15.73
CA LEU A 124 2.10 13.01 14.34
C LEU A 124 3.62 13.21 14.24
N GLU A 125 4.17 14.23 14.91
CA GLU A 125 5.60 14.54 14.86
C GLU A 125 6.45 13.32 15.26
N ARG A 126 6.04 12.63 16.33
CA ARG A 126 6.67 11.40 16.81
C ARG A 126 6.64 10.27 15.76
N ASN A 127 5.58 10.20 14.96
CA ASN A 127 5.37 9.12 14.00
C ASN A 127 5.92 9.42 12.59
N LEU A 128 6.32 10.66 12.27
CA LEU A 128 6.83 11.02 10.94
C LEU A 128 8.03 10.17 10.50
N GLY A 129 8.92 9.83 11.43
CA GLY A 129 10.05 8.96 11.12
C GLY A 129 9.64 7.58 10.58
N VAL A 130 8.49 7.04 10.98
CA VAL A 130 7.94 5.78 10.45
C VAL A 130 7.49 5.96 9.00
N VAL A 131 6.85 7.11 8.70
CA VAL A 131 6.42 7.46 7.35
C VAL A 131 7.64 7.60 6.44
N GLN A 132 8.64 8.36 6.87
CA GLN A 132 9.87 8.59 6.12
C GLN A 132 10.59 7.27 5.76
N ARG A 133 10.86 6.41 6.75
CA ARG A 133 11.48 5.10 6.51
C ARG A 133 10.66 4.23 5.57
N SER A 134 9.33 4.26 5.69
CA SER A 134 8.45 3.48 4.83
C SER A 134 8.45 3.98 3.38
N ILE A 135 8.50 5.28 3.17
CA ILE A 135 8.59 5.87 1.83
C ILE A 135 9.92 5.53 1.18
N ALA A 136 11.04 5.54 1.92
CA ALA A 136 12.32 5.08 1.41
C ALA A 136 12.26 3.59 0.98
N ARG A 137 11.64 2.72 1.78
CA ARG A 137 11.46 1.30 1.42
C ARG A 137 10.56 1.10 0.20
N ILE A 138 9.42 1.79 0.14
CA ILE A 138 8.52 1.74 -1.03
C ILE A 138 9.25 2.23 -2.28
N SER A 139 10.02 3.32 -2.17
CA SER A 139 10.79 3.87 -3.29
C SER A 139 11.80 2.86 -3.84
N ALA A 140 12.45 2.08 -2.97
CA ALA A 140 13.35 1.01 -3.40
C ALA A 140 12.62 -0.07 -4.22
N HIS A 141 11.46 -0.55 -3.75
CA HIS A 141 10.64 -1.52 -4.52
C HIS A 141 10.20 -0.96 -5.87
N VAL A 142 9.80 0.31 -5.91
CA VAL A 142 9.30 0.97 -7.13
C VAL A 142 10.43 1.28 -8.11
N ALA A 143 11.65 1.55 -7.63
CA ALA A 143 12.80 1.74 -8.50
C ALA A 143 13.10 0.48 -9.33
N ASP A 144 13.02 -0.69 -8.70
CA ASP A 144 13.24 -1.99 -9.34
C ASP A 144 12.03 -2.45 -10.16
N GLU A 145 10.82 -2.27 -9.61
CA GLU A 145 9.56 -2.77 -10.18
C GLU A 145 8.48 -1.68 -10.21
N PRO A 146 8.54 -0.75 -11.16
CA PRO A 146 7.74 0.48 -11.05
C PRO A 146 6.24 0.29 -11.21
N HIS A 147 5.81 -0.86 -11.75
CA HIS A 147 4.40 -1.21 -11.87
C HIS A 147 3.73 -1.39 -10.50
N LEU A 148 4.48 -1.71 -9.45
CA LEU A 148 3.95 -1.98 -8.11
C LEU A 148 3.21 -0.80 -7.47
N ALA A 149 3.61 0.45 -7.78
CA ALA A 149 2.98 1.64 -7.21
C ALA A 149 1.85 2.21 -8.06
N ALA A 150 1.67 1.78 -9.31
CA ALA A 150 0.64 2.34 -10.19
C ALA A 150 -0.78 2.21 -9.60
N PRO A 151 -1.20 1.06 -9.04
CA PRO A 151 -2.52 0.91 -8.39
C PRO A 151 -2.67 1.74 -7.10
N GLY A 152 -1.55 2.13 -6.49
CA GLY A 152 -1.49 2.94 -5.27
C GLY A 152 -1.35 4.45 -5.49
N SER A 153 -1.17 4.91 -6.74
CA SER A 153 -0.87 6.31 -7.08
C SER A 153 -1.87 7.32 -6.49
N ALA A 154 -3.17 7.02 -6.51
CA ALA A 154 -4.19 7.89 -5.91
C ALA A 154 -4.05 8.00 -4.37
N ARG A 155 -3.56 6.95 -3.70
CA ARG A 155 -3.28 6.95 -2.26
C ARG A 155 -2.03 7.77 -1.96
N LEU A 156 -0.98 7.57 -2.76
CA LEU A 156 0.25 8.34 -2.67
C LEU A 156 0.00 9.84 -2.86
N HIS A 157 -0.85 10.20 -3.84
CA HIS A 157 -1.28 11.58 -4.04
C HIS A 157 -1.99 12.15 -2.80
N ARG A 158 -2.90 11.40 -2.17
CA ARG A 158 -3.56 11.86 -0.94
C ARG A 158 -2.60 11.98 0.23
N LEU A 159 -1.69 11.02 0.40
CA LEU A 159 -0.63 11.10 1.42
C LEU A 159 0.23 12.35 1.23
N ALA A 160 0.67 12.63 0.00
CA ALA A 160 1.42 13.83 -0.35
C ALA A 160 0.64 15.11 0.00
N ALA A 161 -0.62 15.17 -0.42
CA ALA A 161 -1.49 16.30 -0.12
C ALA A 161 -1.66 16.49 1.40
N THR A 162 -1.91 15.43 2.16
CA THR A 162 -2.07 15.54 3.62
C THR A 162 -0.79 16.05 4.27
N LEU A 163 0.38 15.49 3.93
CA LEU A 163 1.66 15.97 4.46
C LEU A 163 1.95 17.42 4.08
N TYR A 164 1.64 17.83 2.85
CA TYR A 164 1.79 19.21 2.40
C TYR A 164 0.98 20.17 3.25
N HIS A 165 -0.28 19.82 3.58
CA HIS A 165 -1.13 20.68 4.40
C HIS A 165 -0.74 20.65 5.89
N SER A 166 -0.30 19.51 6.41
CA SER A 166 0.04 19.34 7.83
C SER A 166 1.43 19.87 8.20
N MET A 167 2.42 19.66 7.33
CA MET A 167 3.84 19.93 7.60
C MET A 167 4.44 21.03 6.73
N GLY A 168 3.84 21.28 5.55
CA GLY A 168 4.36 22.20 4.55
C GLY A 168 5.37 21.55 3.59
N PRO A 169 5.66 22.19 2.45
CA PRO A 169 6.51 21.63 1.38
C PRO A 169 8.00 21.51 1.74
N THR A 170 8.46 22.22 2.77
CA THR A 170 9.88 22.20 3.18
C THR A 170 10.19 21.09 4.16
N ASP A 171 9.17 20.37 4.66
CA ASP A 171 9.37 19.18 5.48
C ASP A 171 10.02 18.06 4.65
N VAL A 172 11.03 17.40 5.22
CA VAL A 172 11.81 16.37 4.53
C VAL A 172 10.92 15.18 4.14
N THR A 173 10.01 14.76 5.02
CA THR A 173 9.10 13.64 4.73
C THR A 173 8.12 14.02 3.62
N CYS A 174 7.59 15.24 3.64
CA CYS A 174 6.74 15.76 2.57
C CYS A 174 7.47 15.77 1.23
N ALA A 175 8.72 16.25 1.19
CA ALA A 175 9.54 16.31 -0.01
C ALA A 175 9.79 14.91 -0.61
N GLU A 176 10.19 13.93 0.21
CA GLU A 176 10.42 12.54 -0.23
C GLU A 176 9.14 11.89 -0.80
N VAL A 177 7.98 12.16 -0.18
CA VAL A 177 6.68 11.67 -0.67
C VAL A 177 6.31 12.31 -2.01
N MET A 178 6.56 13.62 -2.16
CA MET A 178 6.31 14.34 -3.42
C MET A 178 7.24 13.85 -4.53
N GLU A 179 8.49 13.53 -4.24
CA GLU A 179 9.45 12.95 -5.19
C GLU A 179 8.97 11.59 -5.68
N LEU A 180 8.63 10.67 -4.76
CA LEU A 180 8.07 9.37 -5.13
C LEU A 180 6.78 9.51 -5.95
N LEU A 181 5.92 10.47 -5.61
CA LEU A 181 4.70 10.74 -6.37
C LEU A 181 5.01 11.19 -7.80
N GLY A 182 5.96 12.11 -7.97
CA GLY A 182 6.41 12.57 -9.29
C GLY A 182 6.91 11.40 -10.14
N ASP A 183 7.78 10.56 -9.56
CA ASP A 183 8.33 9.39 -10.23
C ASP A 183 7.25 8.37 -10.65
N VAL A 184 6.30 8.08 -9.77
CA VAL A 184 5.19 7.16 -10.07
C VAL A 184 4.29 7.73 -11.16
N LEU A 185 3.97 9.03 -11.10
CA LEU A 185 3.12 9.69 -12.09
C LEU A 185 3.79 9.74 -13.46
N ASP A 186 5.08 10.08 -13.57
CA ASP A 186 5.81 10.05 -14.86
C ASP A 186 5.78 8.66 -15.49
N ARG A 187 5.90 7.60 -14.69
CA ARG A 187 5.86 6.21 -15.19
C ARG A 187 4.46 5.77 -15.59
N VAL A 188 3.43 6.15 -14.85
CA VAL A 188 2.03 5.97 -15.26
C VAL A 188 1.78 6.68 -16.58
N TYR A 189 2.36 7.87 -16.74
CA TYR A 189 2.30 8.66 -17.97
C TYR A 189 2.89 7.95 -19.17
N VAL A 190 4.15 7.52 -19.04
CA VAL A 190 4.86 6.78 -20.09
C VAL A 190 4.09 5.52 -20.45
N ARG A 191 3.52 4.82 -19.48
CA ARG A 191 2.69 3.64 -19.73
C ARG A 191 1.44 3.98 -20.53
N TRP A 192 0.72 5.06 -20.22
CA TRP A 192 -0.43 5.50 -21.01
C TRP A 192 -0.04 5.81 -22.45
N LEU A 193 1.08 6.50 -22.67
CA LEU A 193 1.59 6.82 -24.01
C LEU A 193 2.02 5.58 -24.83
N THR A 194 2.22 4.42 -24.19
CA THR A 194 2.48 3.15 -24.90
C THR A 194 1.22 2.39 -25.29
N ARG A 195 0.04 2.83 -24.85
CA ARG A 195 -1.25 2.21 -25.20
C ARG A 195 -1.81 2.84 -26.47
N GLU A 196 -2.96 2.34 -26.90
CA GLU A 196 -3.70 2.98 -27.99
C GLU A 196 -4.17 4.36 -27.53
N ASP A 197 -4.05 5.37 -28.40
CA ASP A 197 -4.48 6.74 -28.08
C ASP A 197 -6.00 6.74 -27.85
N PRO A 198 -6.50 7.12 -26.65
CA PRO A 198 -7.92 7.12 -26.34
C PRO A 198 -8.77 7.93 -27.33
N ALA A 199 -8.23 9.02 -27.86
CA ALA A 199 -8.90 9.85 -28.85
C ALA A 199 -9.03 9.13 -30.20
N MET A 200 -7.98 8.44 -30.63
CA MET A 200 -8.00 7.64 -31.86
C MET A 200 -8.90 6.41 -31.72
N TRP A 201 -8.78 5.69 -30.61
CA TRP A 201 -9.65 4.56 -30.28
C TRP A 201 -11.14 4.96 -30.32
N TYR A 202 -11.48 6.13 -29.77
CA TYR A 202 -12.86 6.63 -29.79
C TYR A 202 -13.34 6.92 -31.21
N LEU A 203 -12.50 7.56 -32.04
CA LEU A 203 -12.83 7.83 -33.45
C LEU A 203 -13.06 6.53 -34.23
N ASP A 204 -12.23 5.52 -34.00
CA ASP A 204 -12.37 4.19 -34.61
C ASP A 204 -13.65 3.49 -34.16
N LEU A 205 -14.03 3.64 -32.88
CA LEU A 205 -15.25 3.06 -32.31
C LEU A 205 -16.53 3.66 -32.90
N ILE A 206 -16.58 4.99 -33.09
CA ILE A 206 -17.77 5.66 -33.65
C ILE A 206 -17.89 5.50 -35.17
N GLY A 207 -16.79 5.17 -35.84
CA GLY A 207 -16.73 4.92 -37.28
C GLY A 207 -16.93 6.17 -38.15
N PRO A 208 -16.76 6.03 -39.48
CA PRO A 208 -16.83 7.15 -40.41
C PRO A 208 -18.26 7.40 -40.92
N ASP A 209 -19.11 8.16 -40.19
CA ASP A 209 -20.23 9.02 -40.74
C ASP A 209 -21.20 9.58 -39.66
N GLN A 210 -21.93 10.72 -39.73
CA GLN A 210 -22.10 11.87 -40.65
C GLN A 210 -22.30 13.14 -39.76
N GLY A 211 -21.52 14.20 -39.93
CA GLY A 211 -21.95 15.57 -39.59
C GLY A 211 -21.53 16.21 -38.25
N ASN A 212 -21.10 15.45 -37.23
CA ASN A 212 -20.51 16.05 -36.01
C ASN A 212 -19.72 15.05 -35.14
N SER A 213 -18.74 14.34 -35.71
CA SER A 213 -17.86 13.44 -34.96
C SER A 213 -16.83 14.25 -34.16
N THR A 214 -17.27 14.94 -33.13
CA THR A 214 -16.38 15.63 -32.19
C THR A 214 -16.00 14.69 -31.06
N ILE A 215 -14.71 14.65 -30.74
CA ILE A 215 -14.21 13.91 -29.58
C ILE A 215 -14.68 14.68 -28.33
N PRO A 216 -15.38 14.04 -27.38
CA PRO A 216 -15.74 14.67 -26.13
C PRO A 216 -14.51 15.23 -25.42
N ASP A 217 -14.63 16.40 -24.77
CA ASP A 217 -13.51 17.06 -24.09
C ASP A 217 -12.81 16.13 -23.07
N ALA A 218 -13.58 15.30 -22.37
CA ALA A 218 -13.04 14.33 -21.42
C ALA A 218 -12.13 13.27 -22.08
N ILE A 219 -12.39 12.89 -23.33
CA ILE A 219 -11.56 11.94 -24.09
C ILE A 219 -10.39 12.69 -24.73
N SER A 220 -10.63 13.89 -25.27
CA SER A 220 -9.58 14.76 -25.82
C SER A 220 -8.51 15.10 -24.77
N ALA A 221 -8.92 15.30 -23.52
CA ALA A 221 -8.03 15.54 -22.38
C ALA A 221 -7.09 14.35 -22.08
N LEU A 222 -7.44 13.15 -22.54
CA LEU A 222 -6.66 11.92 -22.36
C LEU A 222 -5.89 11.51 -23.63
N SER A 223 -5.97 12.31 -24.70
CA SER A 223 -5.27 12.01 -25.95
C SER A 223 -3.76 12.02 -25.78
N HIS A 224 -3.03 11.27 -26.60
CA HIS A 224 -1.56 11.29 -26.54
C HIS A 224 -0.98 12.69 -26.81
N ALA A 225 -1.64 13.48 -27.66
CA ALA A 225 -1.25 14.86 -27.93
C ALA A 225 -1.36 15.74 -26.68
N THR A 226 -2.51 15.69 -25.99
CA THR A 226 -2.71 16.41 -24.73
C THR A 226 -1.75 15.92 -23.67
N LEU A 227 -1.55 14.60 -23.57
CA LEU A 227 -0.65 14.05 -22.59
C LEU A 227 0.81 14.51 -22.85
N THR A 228 1.30 14.36 -24.07
CA THR A 228 2.69 14.79 -24.39
C THR A 228 2.93 16.28 -24.11
N ALA A 229 1.90 17.13 -24.12
CA ALA A 229 2.02 18.56 -23.82
C ALA A 229 2.15 18.91 -22.32
N TYR A 230 1.76 18.02 -21.39
CA TYR A 230 1.90 18.26 -19.95
C TYR A 230 3.23 17.79 -19.36
N ARG A 231 4.08 17.13 -20.16
CA ARG A 231 5.41 16.67 -19.76
C ARG A 231 6.47 17.71 -20.10
#